data_AF-A0A965GXS2-F1
#
_entry.id   AF-A0A965GXS2-F1
#
_cell.length_a   1.000
_cell.length_b   1.000
_cell.length_c   1.000
_cell.angle_alpha   90.00
_cell.angle_beta   90.00
_cell.angle_gamma   90.00
#
_symmetry.space_group_name_H-M   'P 1'
#
loop_
_entity.id
_entity.type
_entity.pdbx_description
1 polymer ?
#
loop_
_entity_poly.entity_id
_entity_poly.type
_entity_poly.pdbx_seq_one_letter_code
_entity_poly.pdbx_strand_id
1 'polypeptide(L)'
;MFPWLKSLFAEFTPRAGKATITLIAVVGFAGFVFGSSTVPGQKFEVTKSNQVSKSEPVKPKLFVHIIGSVKSPGIYQLDTGSRVYDAVLAAGGLTAKANQQSINLARGLTDGEQVVVFSQSQSVATQQGFQAQPQLLSLNQATASQLEDLPGVGPALAG
;
A
#
# COMPACT_ATOMS: atom_id res chain seq x y z
N MET A 1 4.27 6.15 11.09
CA MET A 1 2.87 6.59 11.06
C MET A 1 1.99 5.36 11.16
N PHE A 2 1.83 4.81 12.38
CA PHE A 2 1.28 3.47 12.59
C PHE A 2 0.14 3.49 13.63
N PRO A 3 -1.04 2.93 13.31
CA PRO A 3 -2.27 3.00 14.13
C PRO A 3 -2.25 2.25 15.48
N TRP A 4 -1.16 1.60 15.86
CA TRP A 4 -0.93 1.08 17.22
C TRP A 4 -0.64 2.20 18.25
N LEU A 5 -0.29 3.42 17.79
CA LEU A 5 0.03 4.56 18.67
C LEU A 5 -1.21 5.24 19.30
N LYS A 6 -2.43 4.96 18.81
CA LYS A 6 -3.66 5.49 19.44
C LYS A 6 -4.09 4.73 20.70
N SER A 7 -3.58 3.52 20.88
CA SER A 7 -3.84 2.68 22.06
C SER A 7 -2.93 3.00 23.26
N LEU A 8 -1.90 3.85 23.09
CA LEU A 8 -1.00 4.28 24.16
C LEU A 8 -1.42 5.60 24.86
N PHE A 9 -2.51 6.23 24.40
CA PHE A 9 -3.00 7.53 24.92
C PHE A 9 -4.49 7.53 25.28
N ALA A 10 -5.10 6.35 25.43
CA ALA A 10 -6.55 6.22 25.68
C ALA A 10 -6.93 5.91 27.14
N GLU A 11 -6.00 6.00 28.09
CA GLU A 11 -6.30 5.84 29.53
C GLU A 11 -6.33 7.16 30.31
N PHE A 12 -6.00 8.29 29.69
CA PHE A 12 -6.09 9.60 30.32
C PHE A 12 -7.43 10.28 29.99
N THR A 13 -8.54 9.65 30.36
CA THR A 13 -9.80 10.39 30.46
C THR A 13 -9.92 11.00 31.86
N PRO A 14 -10.03 12.34 31.97
CA PRO A 14 -10.27 13.01 33.23
C PRO A 14 -11.70 12.74 33.68
N ARG A 15 -11.89 11.77 34.57
CA ARG A 15 -13.12 11.67 35.37
C ARG A 15 -12.95 12.61 36.57
N ALA A 16 -13.84 13.59 36.65
CA ALA A 16 -13.96 14.54 37.74
C ALA A 16 -13.69 13.88 39.12
N GLY A 17 -12.59 14.29 39.74
CA GLY A 17 -12.12 13.80 41.03
C GLY A 17 -10.70 14.31 41.20
N LYS A 18 -10.47 15.15 42.21
CA LYS A 18 -9.25 15.95 42.39
C LYS A 18 -7.99 15.08 42.31
N ALA A 19 -7.26 15.13 41.20
CA ALA A 19 -5.96 14.49 41.05
C ALA A 19 -4.88 15.57 41.20
N THR A 20 -4.44 15.76 42.44
CA THR A 20 -3.36 16.65 42.85
C THR A 20 -2.04 16.17 42.25
N ILE A 21 -1.49 16.91 41.29
CA ILE A 21 -0.12 16.73 40.83
C ILE A 21 0.79 17.40 41.88
N THR A 22 1.52 16.58 42.65
CA THR A 22 2.55 17.01 43.61
C THR A 22 3.79 16.16 43.30
N LEU A 23 4.79 16.65 42.55
CA LEU A 23 5.90 17.53 42.95
C LEU A 23 6.86 16.88 43.97
N ILE A 24 8.04 16.48 43.44
CA ILE A 24 9.39 16.40 44.03
C ILE A 24 9.64 15.53 45.27
N ALA A 25 10.57 14.58 45.14
CA ALA A 25 11.44 14.14 46.22
C ALA A 25 12.88 13.97 45.69
N VAL A 26 13.60 15.10 45.63
CA VAL A 26 15.05 15.12 45.87
C VAL A 26 15.21 15.03 47.38
N VAL A 27 15.88 13.99 47.88
CA VAL A 27 16.73 13.94 49.09
C VAL A 27 17.19 12.49 49.25
N GLY A 28 18.49 12.30 49.08
CA GLY A 28 19.18 11.02 49.22
C GLY A 28 20.68 11.14 48.91
N PHE A 29 21.28 12.30 49.23
CA PHE A 29 22.71 12.57 49.16
C PHE A 29 23.29 12.33 50.56
N ALA A 30 23.88 11.18 50.81
CA ALA A 30 24.82 10.93 51.92
C ALA A 30 25.47 9.54 51.74
N GLY A 31 26.40 9.44 50.80
CA GLY A 31 27.17 8.22 50.56
C GLY A 31 28.40 8.47 49.67
N PHE A 32 28.91 9.70 49.67
CA PHE A 32 30.23 10.03 49.17
C PHE A 32 31.17 9.91 50.37
N VAL A 33 31.98 8.85 50.43
CA VAL A 33 33.32 8.79 51.06
C VAL A 33 33.83 7.34 50.96
N PHE A 34 35.04 7.20 50.41
CA PHE A 34 35.95 6.06 50.46
C PHE A 34 35.75 4.87 49.50
N GLY A 35 36.69 4.75 48.56
CA GLY A 35 36.88 3.53 47.78
C GLY A 35 37.76 3.71 46.56
N SER A 36 38.95 4.30 46.72
CA SER A 36 40.01 4.20 45.72
C SER A 36 40.39 2.72 45.54
N SER A 37 39.94 2.13 44.44
CA SER A 37 40.46 0.85 43.96
C SER A 37 40.65 0.97 42.47
N THR A 38 41.84 1.45 42.14
CA THR A 38 42.49 1.32 40.84
C THR A 38 42.43 -0.13 40.37
N VAL A 39 41.77 -0.39 39.25
CA VAL A 39 41.89 -1.66 38.53
C VAL A 39 42.90 -1.46 37.40
N PRO A 40 44.09 -2.09 37.45
CA PRO A 40 45.01 -2.09 36.32
C PRO A 40 44.67 -3.22 35.35
N GLY A 41 44.62 -2.89 34.06
CA GLY A 41 44.90 -3.82 32.97
C GLY A 41 43.73 -4.67 32.46
N GLN A 42 43.00 -4.13 31.48
CA GLN A 42 42.51 -4.98 30.38
C GLN A 42 43.06 -4.46 29.06
N LYS A 43 43.84 -5.33 28.42
CA LYS A 43 44.36 -5.20 27.07
C LYS A 43 43.19 -4.95 26.12
N PHE A 44 43.22 -3.83 25.41
CA PHE A 44 42.34 -3.62 24.26
C PHE A 44 42.87 -4.50 23.12
N GLU A 45 42.39 -5.74 23.05
CA GLU A 45 42.42 -6.47 21.79
C GLU A 45 41.54 -5.68 20.82
N VAL A 46 42.19 -5.14 19.78
CA VAL A 46 41.54 -4.58 18.60
C VAL A 46 40.86 -5.75 17.88
N THR A 47 39.70 -6.16 18.38
CA THR A 47 38.80 -7.01 17.61
C THR A 47 38.23 -6.12 16.52
N LYS A 48 38.84 -6.23 15.35
CA LYS A 48 38.34 -5.77 14.06
C LYS A 48 36.88 -6.23 13.95
N SER A 49 35.95 -5.37 14.36
CA SER A 49 34.52 -5.60 14.19
C SER A 49 34.28 -5.55 12.69
N ASN A 50 34.36 -6.71 12.06
CA ASN A 50 33.84 -6.94 10.73
C ASN A 50 32.33 -6.81 10.85
N GLN A 51 31.86 -5.56 10.87
CA GLN A 51 30.49 -5.19 10.53
C GLN A 51 30.28 -5.71 9.10
N VAL A 52 29.93 -6.99 8.99
CA VAL A 52 29.31 -7.53 7.79
C VAL A 52 27.98 -6.82 7.72
N SER A 53 28.01 -5.62 7.13
CA SER A 53 26.87 -4.96 6.55
C SER A 53 26.19 -6.04 5.71
N LYS A 54 25.11 -6.60 6.25
CA LYS A 54 24.16 -7.38 5.47
C LYS A 54 23.61 -6.39 4.47
N SER A 55 24.27 -6.27 3.32
CA SER A 55 23.79 -5.52 2.17
C SER A 55 22.55 -6.26 1.71
N GLU A 56 21.42 -5.91 2.31
CA GLU A 56 20.12 -6.39 1.87
C GLU A 56 20.01 -6.00 0.40
N PRO A 57 19.73 -6.95 -0.51
CA PRO A 57 19.65 -6.62 -1.93
C PRO A 57 18.61 -5.53 -2.09
N VAL A 58 19.05 -4.34 -2.52
CA VAL A 58 18.18 -3.20 -2.76
C VAL A 58 17.29 -3.59 -3.92
N LYS A 59 16.07 -4.02 -3.60
CA LYS A 59 15.07 -4.31 -4.62
C LYS A 59 14.74 -3.00 -5.32
N PRO A 60 14.67 -3.00 -6.67
CA PRO A 60 14.20 -1.84 -7.39
C PRO A 60 12.80 -1.45 -6.87
N LYS A 61 12.49 -0.16 -6.97
CA LYS A 61 11.22 0.40 -6.51
C LYS A 61 10.35 0.72 -7.72
N LEU A 62 9.03 0.64 -7.54
CA LEU A 62 8.03 1.03 -8.53
C LEU A 62 7.02 2.00 -7.92
N PHE A 63 6.45 2.85 -8.75
CA PHE A 63 5.42 3.83 -8.41
C PHE A 63 4.08 3.41 -9.00
N VAL A 64 3.03 3.41 -8.17
CA VAL A 64 1.67 3.05 -8.60
C VAL A 64 0.70 4.12 -8.14
N HIS A 65 -0.21 4.52 -9.02
CA HIS A 65 -1.28 5.45 -8.72
C HIS A 65 -2.55 4.69 -8.32
N ILE A 66 -3.04 4.89 -7.10
CA ILE A 66 -4.23 4.21 -6.57
C ILE A 66 -5.37 5.22 -6.44
N ILE A 67 -6.48 4.93 -7.10
CA ILE A 67 -7.68 5.77 -7.06
C ILE A 67 -8.96 4.97 -6.79
N GLY A 68 -10.03 5.68 -6.47
CA GLY A 68 -11.36 5.10 -6.25
C GLY A 68 -11.64 4.82 -4.77
N SER A 69 -12.28 3.69 -4.49
CA SER A 69 -12.87 3.33 -3.19
C SER A 69 -11.83 2.79 -2.19
N VAL A 70 -10.69 3.47 -2.04
CA VAL A 70 -9.63 3.19 -1.04
C VAL A 70 -9.59 4.28 0.03
N LYS A 71 -9.01 4.00 1.20
CA LYS A 71 -9.00 4.99 2.30
C LYS A 71 -8.17 6.23 1.98
N SER A 72 -7.02 6.05 1.35
CA SER A 72 -6.13 7.14 0.94
C SER A 72 -5.76 6.94 -0.54
N PRO A 73 -6.44 7.61 -1.47
CA PRO A 73 -6.00 7.67 -2.86
C PRO A 73 -4.68 8.43 -2.99
N GLY A 74 -3.83 8.05 -3.94
CA GLY A 74 -2.55 8.70 -4.15
C GLY A 74 -1.53 7.82 -4.87
N ILE A 75 -0.29 8.31 -4.95
CA ILE A 75 0.83 7.59 -5.54
C ILE A 75 1.63 6.91 -4.43
N TYR A 76 1.96 5.64 -4.63
CA TYR A 76 2.66 4.81 -3.65
C TYR A 76 3.93 4.20 -4.26
N GLN A 77 5.00 4.18 -3.45
CA GLN A 77 6.27 3.56 -3.81
C GLN A 77 6.36 2.17 -3.16
N LEU A 78 6.54 1.14 -3.98
CA LEU A 78 6.55 -0.27 -3.56
C LEU A 78 7.79 -0.98 -4.12
N ASP A 79 8.11 -2.16 -3.60
CA ASP A 79 9.18 -3.00 -4.14
C ASP A 79 8.76 -3.61 -5.48
N THR A 80 9.69 -3.79 -6.40
CA THR A 80 9.44 -4.57 -7.62
C THR A 80 9.03 -6.00 -7.27
N GLY A 81 7.98 -6.49 -7.92
CA GLY A 81 7.35 -7.78 -7.61
C GLY A 81 6.20 -7.71 -6.60
N SER A 82 5.91 -6.51 -6.05
CA SER A 82 4.72 -6.29 -5.22
C SER A 82 3.44 -6.56 -5.99
N ARG A 83 2.38 -6.95 -5.28
CA ARG A 83 1.06 -7.22 -5.84
C ARG A 83 0.09 -6.08 -5.56
N VAL A 84 -1.04 -6.07 -6.27
CA VAL A 84 -2.14 -5.12 -6.05
C VAL A 84 -2.59 -5.10 -4.59
N TYR A 85 -2.54 -6.26 -3.92
CA TYR A 85 -2.76 -6.36 -2.47
C TYR A 85 -1.87 -5.42 -1.64
N ASP A 86 -0.56 -5.39 -1.91
CA ASP A 86 0.41 -4.57 -1.17
C ASP A 86 0.17 -3.07 -1.42
N ALA A 87 -0.18 -2.71 -2.66
CA ALA A 87 -0.60 -1.36 -3.02
C ALA A 87 -1.85 -0.93 -2.24
N VAL A 88 -2.89 -1.76 -2.22
CA VAL A 88 -4.13 -1.46 -1.50
C VAL A 88 -3.89 -1.35 0.01
N LEU A 89 -3.02 -2.17 0.58
CA LEU A 89 -2.60 -2.03 1.98
C LEU A 89 -1.87 -0.71 2.23
N ALA A 90 -0.96 -0.30 1.35
CA ALA A 90 -0.26 0.99 1.44
C ALA A 90 -1.24 2.18 1.37
N ALA A 91 -2.34 2.05 0.59
CA ALA A 91 -3.45 2.99 0.56
C ALA A 91 -4.37 2.97 1.81
N GLY A 92 -4.03 2.17 2.82
CA GLY A 92 -4.81 2.03 4.06
C GLY A 92 -5.94 0.99 3.97
N GLY A 93 -6.02 0.24 2.88
CA GLY A 93 -7.04 -0.78 2.62
C GLY A 93 -8.24 -0.25 1.85
N LEU A 94 -9.11 -1.19 1.49
CA LEU A 94 -10.39 -0.92 0.85
C LEU A 94 -11.35 -0.19 1.82
N THR A 95 -12.21 0.67 1.28
CA THR A 95 -13.34 1.24 2.03
C THR A 95 -14.51 0.25 2.10
N ALA A 96 -15.46 0.46 3.01
CA ALA A 96 -16.66 -0.38 3.12
C ALA A 96 -17.54 -0.37 1.86
N LYS A 97 -17.42 0.67 1.02
CA LYS A 97 -18.15 0.80 -0.25
C LYS A 97 -17.42 0.17 -1.44
N ALA A 98 -16.19 -0.29 -1.25
CA ALA A 98 -15.39 -0.87 -2.32
C ALA A 98 -15.98 -2.20 -2.78
N ASN A 99 -15.93 -2.45 -4.09
CA ASN A 99 -16.15 -3.78 -4.61
C ASN A 99 -14.81 -4.52 -4.71
N GLN A 100 -14.58 -5.49 -3.83
CA GLN A 100 -13.37 -6.31 -3.85
C GLN A 100 -13.25 -7.16 -5.13
N GLN A 101 -14.37 -7.55 -5.75
CA GLN A 101 -14.38 -8.30 -7.00
C GLN A 101 -13.98 -7.45 -8.21
N SER A 102 -13.89 -6.13 -8.05
CA SER A 102 -13.51 -5.23 -9.14
C SER A 102 -12.01 -5.23 -9.45
N ILE A 103 -11.18 -5.81 -8.58
CA ILE A 103 -9.73 -5.86 -8.73
C ILE A 103 -9.19 -7.25 -8.39
N ASN A 104 -8.19 -7.71 -9.16
CA ASN A 104 -7.44 -8.92 -8.81
C ASN A 104 -6.29 -8.57 -7.86
N LEU A 105 -6.52 -8.76 -6.55
CA LEU A 105 -5.53 -8.49 -5.50
C LEU A 105 -4.23 -9.29 -5.64
N ALA A 106 -4.27 -10.46 -6.31
CA ALA A 106 -3.11 -11.32 -6.50
C ALA A 106 -2.25 -10.93 -7.72
N ARG A 107 -2.73 -10.01 -8.56
CA ARG A 107 -2.00 -9.54 -9.74
C ARG A 107 -0.71 -8.83 -9.32
N GLY A 108 0.39 -9.10 -10.01
CA GLY A 108 1.63 -8.33 -9.87
C GLY A 108 1.47 -6.91 -10.39
N LEU A 109 2.22 -5.97 -9.82
CA LEU A 109 2.23 -4.57 -10.21
C LEU A 109 3.35 -4.29 -11.22
N THR A 110 3.06 -3.38 -12.14
CA THR A 110 4.02 -2.76 -13.04
C THR A 110 4.28 -1.31 -12.66
N ASP A 111 5.48 -0.81 -12.94
CA ASP A 111 5.83 0.59 -12.67
C ASP A 111 5.02 1.54 -13.54
N GLY A 112 4.55 2.63 -12.94
CA GLY A 112 3.72 3.64 -13.60
C GLY A 112 2.26 3.25 -13.81
N GLU A 113 1.81 2.09 -13.31
CA GLU A 113 0.41 1.68 -13.50
C GLU A 113 -0.57 2.45 -12.62
N GLN A 114 -1.83 2.49 -13.06
CA GLN A 114 -2.94 3.00 -12.27
C GLN A 114 -3.88 1.86 -11.84
N VAL A 115 -4.13 1.75 -10.54
CA VAL A 115 -5.09 0.82 -9.95
C VAL A 115 -6.36 1.58 -9.59
N VAL A 116 -7.47 1.21 -10.22
CA VAL A 116 -8.79 1.79 -9.96
C VAL A 116 -9.62 0.80 -9.15
N VAL A 117 -10.06 1.23 -7.97
CA VAL A 117 -10.94 0.43 -7.11
C VAL A 117 -12.36 0.96 -7.24
N PHE A 118 -13.24 0.21 -7.88
CA PHE A 118 -14.63 0.62 -8.06
C PHE A 118 -15.44 0.45 -6.76
N SER A 119 -16.46 1.29 -6.58
CA SER A 119 -17.47 1.06 -5.55
C SER A 119 -18.44 -0.04 -5.97
N GLN A 120 -19.15 -0.62 -5.00
CA GLN A 120 -20.23 -1.60 -5.26
C GLN A 120 -21.30 -1.06 -6.24
N SER A 121 -21.60 0.24 -6.18
CA SER A 121 -22.55 0.90 -7.08
C SER A 121 -22.01 1.19 -8.47
N GLN A 122 -20.68 1.30 -8.65
CA GLN A 122 -20.07 1.54 -9.96
C GLN A 122 -19.82 0.22 -10.71
N SER A 123 -19.49 -0.86 -10.01
CA SER A 123 -19.23 -2.16 -10.64
C SER A 123 -20.43 -2.75 -11.38
N VAL A 124 -21.66 -2.39 -11.00
CA VAL A 124 -22.87 -2.80 -11.71
C VAL A 124 -23.05 -2.08 -13.05
N ALA A 125 -22.51 -0.86 -13.21
CA ALA A 125 -22.59 -0.11 -14.46
C ALA A 125 -21.60 -0.62 -15.52
N THR A 126 -20.43 -1.13 -15.11
CA THR A 126 -19.41 -1.63 -16.05
C THR A 126 -19.78 -2.98 -16.69
N GLN A 127 -20.68 -3.76 -16.09
CA GLN A 127 -21.18 -5.00 -16.71
C GLN A 127 -22.22 -4.74 -17.82
N GLN A 128 -22.73 -3.51 -17.94
CA GLN A 128 -23.68 -3.13 -18.99
C GLN A 128 -22.99 -2.59 -20.26
N GLY A 129 -21.65 -2.50 -20.27
CA GLY A 129 -20.87 -2.01 -21.42
C GLY A 129 -20.23 -3.07 -22.32
N PHE A 130 -20.30 -4.36 -21.97
CA PHE A 130 -19.70 -5.46 -22.76
C PHE A 130 -20.74 -6.42 -23.38
N GLN A 131 -22.02 -6.01 -23.41
CA GLN A 131 -23.07 -6.72 -24.15
C GLN A 131 -23.17 -6.29 -25.62
N ALA A 132 -22.29 -5.40 -26.09
CA ALA A 132 -21.96 -5.37 -27.51
C ALA A 132 -20.95 -6.49 -27.76
N GLN A 133 -21.41 -7.74 -27.76
CA GLN A 133 -20.70 -8.74 -28.52
C GLN A 133 -20.62 -8.18 -29.94
N PRO A 134 -19.43 -7.91 -30.52
CA PRO A 134 -19.37 -7.80 -31.96
C PRO A 134 -19.93 -9.14 -32.43
N GLN A 135 -21.08 -9.12 -33.08
CA GLN A 135 -21.54 -10.30 -33.79
C GLN A 135 -20.41 -10.58 -34.78
N LEU A 136 -19.58 -11.57 -34.45
CA LEU A 136 -18.46 -12.02 -35.27
C LEU A 136 -19.09 -12.59 -36.53
N LEU A 137 -19.31 -11.73 -37.49
CA LEU A 137 -19.88 -12.07 -38.77
C LEU A 137 -18.83 -12.89 -39.51
N SER A 138 -19.15 -14.16 -39.76
CA SER A 138 -18.22 -15.09 -40.41
C SER A 138 -18.01 -14.68 -41.87
N LEU A 139 -16.77 -14.37 -42.25
CA LEU A 139 -16.40 -13.93 -43.60
C LEU A 139 -16.86 -14.91 -44.70
N ASN A 140 -16.96 -16.20 -44.38
CA ASN A 140 -17.32 -17.25 -45.33
C ASN A 140 -18.83 -17.53 -45.39
N GLN A 141 -19.63 -16.87 -44.56
CA GLN A 141 -21.09 -17.08 -44.47
C GLN A 141 -21.91 -15.79 -44.48
N ALA A 142 -21.25 -14.63 -44.41
CA ALA A 142 -21.89 -13.33 -44.48
C ALA A 142 -22.48 -13.06 -45.87
N THR A 143 -23.67 -12.45 -45.92
CA THR A 143 -24.20 -11.91 -47.17
C THR A 143 -23.51 -10.58 -47.51
N ALA A 144 -23.47 -10.21 -48.79
CA ALA A 144 -22.82 -8.96 -49.24
C ALA A 144 -23.36 -7.72 -48.52
N SER A 145 -24.67 -7.69 -48.22
CA SER A 145 -25.30 -6.61 -47.48
C SER A 145 -24.80 -6.51 -46.03
N GLN A 146 -24.46 -7.64 -45.39
CA GLN A 146 -23.98 -7.67 -44.01
C GLN A 146 -22.50 -7.25 -43.89
N LEU A 147 -21.72 -7.40 -44.96
CA LEU A 147 -20.32 -6.94 -45.02
C LEU A 147 -20.22 -5.43 -45.23
N GLU A 148 -21.20 -4.82 -45.91
CA GLU A 148 -21.28 -3.38 -46.20
C GLU A 148 -21.67 -2.56 -44.95
N ASP A 149 -22.44 -3.15 -44.04
CA ASP A 149 -22.86 -2.53 -42.77
C ASP A 149 -21.75 -2.57 -41.69
N LEU A 150 -20.58 -3.13 -41.98
CA LEU A 150 -19.49 -3.23 -41.01
C LEU A 150 -18.80 -1.87 -40.82
N PRO A 151 -18.61 -1.41 -39.56
CA PRO A 151 -17.98 -0.12 -39.28
C PRO A 151 -16.52 -0.10 -39.77
N GLY A 152 -16.22 0.80 -40.71
CA GLY A 152 -14.87 1.00 -41.25
C GLY A 152 -14.60 0.40 -42.63
N VAL A 153 -15.55 -0.37 -43.20
CA VAL A 153 -15.57 -0.73 -44.63
C VAL A 153 -16.70 0.06 -45.28
N GLY A 154 -16.35 1.10 -46.03
CA GLY A 154 -17.30 1.75 -46.93
C GLY A 154 -17.33 1.08 -48.30
N PRO A 155 -18.24 1.48 -49.20
CA PRO A 155 -18.45 0.88 -50.53
C PRO A 155 -17.25 0.97 -51.48
N ALA A 156 -16.13 1.55 -51.04
CA ALA A 156 -15.00 1.95 -51.86
C ALA A 156 -13.96 0.85 -52.13
N LEU A 157 -14.20 -0.41 -51.72
CA LEU A 157 -13.29 -1.54 -52.00
C LEU A 157 -13.84 -2.50 -53.08
N ALA A 158 -15.01 -2.22 -53.66
CA ALA A 158 -15.62 -3.01 -54.73
C ALA A 158 -15.37 -2.44 -56.15
N GLY A 159 -14.15 -1.93 -56.39
CA GLY A 159 -13.69 -1.44 -57.70
C GLY A 159 -12.44 -2.16 -58.16
#